data_AF-A0A1H2ZU48-F1
#
_entry.id   AF-A0A1H2ZU48-F1
#
_cell.length_a   1.000
_cell.length_b   1.000
_cell.length_c   1.000
_cell.angle_alpha   90.00
_cell.angle_beta   90.00
_cell.angle_gamma   90.00
#
_symmetry.space_group_name_H-M   'P 1'
#
loop_
_entity.id
_entity.type
_entity.pdbx_description
1 polymer ?
#
loop_
_entity_poly.entity_id
_entity_poly.type
_entity_poly.pdbx_seq_one_letter_code
_entity_poly.pdbx_strand_id
1 'polypeptide(L)'
;MNWYNRSILNRVLTIIVAVNLVFAVIAAFYIANSMQSRDRYDHLTGVEMVAALETQDLLISFKTQVQEWKNVLIRGADAEQLDKYWSRFQQRETDIQSGLDALIPRIGNEQAADLLRKFQRAHQTMGSAYRQGYQTFVDAGMDTNAGDRAVAGIDREPAKLIDEAVQAIRSEALAHSESLSEQVAASSFRMGSILLVAIIAGTVACLLVLMRAIIRPTQTIIGQLQNLGNGDLSDPVTLVREDELGQLADAARRLHEFLAGTSTQMTATAHQLKETRDIISVNANQVSAESEQAHLRIDQIATAMNEMSATAQDVASHAVSVASQVQETSDQTRDADGQINNAMDSMNRLAEQIRTSSETVNQPARA
;
A
#
# COMPACT_ATOMS: atom_id res chain seq x y z
N MET A 1 -1.52 -24.68 1.99
CA MET A 1 -1.65 -23.52 2.90
C MET A 1 -0.37 -22.68 3.03
N ASN A 2 0.84 -23.25 3.01
CA ASN A 2 2.09 -22.51 3.33
C ASN A 2 2.44 -21.35 2.36
N TRP A 3 2.03 -21.41 1.09
CA TRP A 3 2.30 -20.35 0.11
C TRP A 3 1.53 -19.04 0.38
N TYR A 4 0.34 -19.12 1.00
CA TYR A 4 -0.51 -17.96 1.28
C TYR A 4 0.02 -17.10 2.45
N ASN A 5 0.67 -17.71 3.45
CA ASN A 5 1.17 -16.98 4.61
C ASN A 5 2.60 -16.44 4.45
N ARG A 6 3.32 -16.89 3.43
CA ARG A 6 4.72 -16.53 3.18
C ARG A 6 4.91 -15.31 2.29
N SER A 7 3.85 -14.78 1.70
CA SER A 7 3.94 -13.57 0.89
C SER A 7 2.69 -12.72 1.02
N ILE A 8 2.90 -11.45 1.30
CA ILE A 8 1.86 -10.42 1.32
C ILE A 8 1.24 -10.27 -0.06
N LEU A 9 2.05 -10.37 -1.12
CA LEU A 9 1.57 -10.35 -2.50
C LEU A 9 0.50 -11.42 -2.71
N ASN A 10 0.78 -12.66 -2.32
CA ASN A 10 -0.14 -13.78 -2.51
C ASN A 10 -1.46 -13.55 -1.77
N ARG A 11 -1.44 -12.99 -0.55
CA ARG A 11 -2.66 -12.65 0.19
C ARG A 11 -3.51 -11.63 -0.55
N VAL A 12 -2.89 -10.55 -1.02
CA VAL A 12 -3.57 -9.48 -1.78
C VAL A 12 -4.12 -10.03 -3.10
N LEU A 13 -3.32 -10.78 -3.84
CA LEU A 13 -3.68 -11.35 -5.15
C LEU A 13 -4.85 -12.33 -5.02
N THR A 14 -4.86 -13.16 -3.98
CA THR A 14 -5.96 -14.12 -3.73
C THR A 14 -7.29 -13.38 -3.50
N ILE A 15 -7.28 -12.26 -2.78
CA ILE A 15 -8.48 -11.46 -2.53
C ILE A 15 -8.95 -10.76 -3.79
N ILE A 16 -8.02 -10.15 -4.54
CA ILE A 16 -8.35 -9.50 -5.82
C ILE A 16 -8.97 -10.52 -6.78
N VAL A 17 -8.38 -11.71 -6.89
CA VAL A 17 -8.92 -12.80 -7.74
C VAL A 17 -10.28 -13.26 -7.23
N ALA A 18 -10.45 -13.47 -5.92
CA ALA A 18 -11.74 -13.89 -5.36
C ALA A 18 -12.84 -12.85 -5.63
N VAL A 19 -12.56 -11.56 -5.43
CA VAL A 19 -13.50 -10.47 -5.70
C VAL A 19 -13.82 -10.38 -7.19
N ASN A 20 -12.82 -10.48 -8.08
CA ASN A 20 -13.05 -10.48 -9.52
C ASN A 20 -13.84 -11.71 -9.98
N LEU A 21 -13.63 -12.87 -9.37
CA LEU A 21 -14.38 -14.08 -9.69
C LEU A 21 -15.85 -13.94 -9.28
N VAL A 22 -16.14 -13.33 -8.12
CA VAL A 22 -17.50 -12.97 -7.72
C VAL A 22 -18.13 -12.01 -8.72
N PHE A 23 -17.41 -10.97 -9.18
CA PHE A 23 -17.92 -10.07 -10.23
C PHE A 23 -18.18 -10.79 -11.55
N ALA A 24 -17.29 -11.69 -11.97
CA ALA A 24 -17.45 -12.46 -13.19
C ALA A 24 -18.70 -13.35 -13.12
N VAL A 25 -18.98 -13.98 -11.97
CA VAL A 25 -20.18 -14.79 -11.76
C VAL A 25 -21.44 -13.92 -11.81
N ILE A 26 -21.46 -12.77 -11.13
CA ILE A 26 -22.60 -11.85 -11.15
C ILE A 26 -22.83 -11.31 -12.58
N ALA A 27 -21.77 -10.94 -13.29
CA ALA A 27 -21.83 -10.47 -14.66
C ALA A 27 -22.33 -11.56 -15.62
N ALA A 28 -21.85 -12.79 -15.49
CA ALA A 28 -22.31 -13.94 -16.28
C ALA A 28 -23.81 -14.21 -16.03
N PHE A 29 -24.24 -14.17 -14.76
CA PHE A 29 -25.64 -14.32 -14.39
C PHE A 29 -26.51 -13.18 -14.94
N TYR A 30 -26.02 -11.94 -14.89
CA TYR A 30 -26.69 -10.78 -15.50
C TYR A 30 -26.85 -10.94 -17.01
N ILE A 31 -25.78 -11.32 -17.71
CA ILE A 31 -25.80 -11.52 -19.16
C ILE A 31 -26.78 -12.65 -19.52
N ALA A 32 -26.72 -13.79 -18.83
CA ALA A 32 -27.63 -14.91 -19.08
C ALA A 32 -29.10 -14.52 -18.89
N ASN A 33 -29.41 -13.82 -17.80
CA ASN A 33 -30.77 -13.34 -17.52
C ASN A 33 -31.21 -12.26 -18.53
N SER A 34 -30.29 -11.38 -18.95
CA SER A 34 -30.57 -10.36 -19.97
C SER A 34 -30.83 -10.97 -21.35
N MET A 35 -30.07 -12.00 -21.76
CA MET A 35 -30.30 -12.73 -23.00
C MET A 35 -31.66 -13.43 -22.98
N GLN A 36 -32.01 -14.10 -21.87
CA GLN A 36 -33.32 -14.74 -21.74
C GLN A 36 -34.48 -13.73 -21.79
N SER A 37 -34.31 -12.54 -21.19
CA SER A 37 -35.29 -11.46 -21.28
C SER A 37 -35.43 -10.90 -22.70
N ARG A 38 -34.34 -10.83 -23.48
CA ARG A 38 -34.39 -10.45 -24.90
C ARG A 38 -35.16 -11.47 -25.73
N ASP A 39 -34.89 -12.76 -25.56
CA ASP A 39 -35.61 -13.81 -26.30
C ASP A 39 -37.12 -13.77 -26.01
N ARG A 40 -37.51 -13.52 -24.75
CA ARG A 40 -38.92 -13.31 -24.39
C ARG A 40 -39.51 -12.06 -25.04
N TYR A 41 -38.75 -10.97 -25.08
CA TYR A 41 -39.18 -9.70 -25.68
C TYR A 41 -39.34 -9.82 -27.20
N ASP A 42 -38.41 -10.48 -27.89
CA ASP A 42 -38.47 -10.70 -29.35
C ASP A 42 -39.64 -11.63 -29.72
N HIS A 43 -39.92 -12.64 -28.90
CA HIS A 43 -41.09 -13.50 -29.09
C HIS A 43 -42.42 -12.73 -28.91
N LEU A 44 -42.50 -11.86 -27.89
CA LEU A 44 -43.70 -11.06 -27.60
C LEU A 44 -43.98 -9.99 -28.66
N THR A 45 -42.93 -9.23 -29.01
CA THR A 45 -43.03 -8.15 -30.00
C THR A 45 -43.19 -8.67 -31.43
N GLY A 46 -42.69 -9.88 -31.71
CA GLY A 46 -42.77 -10.48 -33.03
C GLY A 46 -44.03 -11.29 -33.32
N VAL A 47 -44.62 -11.98 -32.34
CA VAL A 47 -45.72 -12.94 -32.61
C VAL A 47 -47.08 -12.39 -32.17
N GLU A 48 -47.21 -11.94 -30.92
CA GLU A 48 -48.49 -11.47 -30.36
C GLU A 48 -48.91 -10.12 -30.95
N MET A 49 -47.97 -9.17 -31.05
CA MET A 49 -48.25 -7.87 -31.66
C MET A 49 -48.55 -8.00 -33.15
N VAL A 50 -47.85 -8.88 -33.86
CA VAL A 50 -48.13 -9.16 -35.29
C VAL A 50 -49.51 -9.80 -35.44
N ALA A 51 -49.89 -10.75 -34.59
CA ALA A 51 -51.23 -11.31 -34.59
C ALA A 51 -52.31 -10.25 -34.30
N ALA A 52 -52.05 -9.30 -33.39
CA ALA A 52 -52.95 -8.18 -33.13
C ALA A 52 -53.14 -7.29 -34.37
N LEU A 53 -52.06 -6.98 -35.09
CA LEU A 53 -52.09 -6.22 -36.34
C LEU A 53 -52.80 -6.99 -37.46
N GLU A 54 -52.49 -8.28 -37.65
CA GLU A 54 -53.17 -9.15 -38.63
C GLU A 54 -54.68 -9.23 -38.35
N THR A 55 -55.09 -9.34 -37.09
CA THR A 55 -56.52 -9.34 -36.70
C THR A 55 -57.17 -7.98 -36.99
N GLN A 56 -56.46 -6.88 -36.72
CA GLN A 56 -56.93 -5.54 -37.02
C GLN A 56 -57.12 -5.32 -38.53
N ASP A 57 -56.22 -5.86 -39.35
CA ASP A 57 -56.33 -5.84 -40.81
C ASP A 57 -57.51 -6.68 -41.31
N LEU A 58 -57.78 -7.84 -40.68
CA LEU A 58 -58.99 -8.62 -40.96
C LEU A 58 -60.27 -7.85 -40.65
N LEU A 59 -60.34 -7.13 -39.53
CA LEU A 59 -61.47 -6.25 -39.20
C LEU A 59 -61.66 -5.14 -40.25
N ILE A 60 -60.57 -4.54 -40.72
CA ILE A 60 -60.61 -3.52 -41.78
C ILE A 60 -61.10 -4.15 -43.09
N SER A 61 -60.56 -5.30 -43.48
CA SER A 61 -60.94 -6.03 -44.69
C SER A 61 -62.42 -6.42 -44.66
N PHE A 62 -62.93 -6.88 -43.52
CA PHE A 62 -64.34 -7.19 -43.29
C PHE A 62 -65.23 -5.94 -43.46
N LYS A 63 -64.85 -4.82 -42.83
CA LYS A 63 -65.57 -3.55 -43.00
C LYS A 63 -65.58 -3.10 -44.47
N THR A 64 -64.46 -3.25 -45.17
CA THR A 64 -64.37 -2.96 -46.60
C THR A 64 -65.25 -3.88 -47.43
N GLN A 65 -65.29 -5.18 -47.15
CA GLN A 65 -66.16 -6.14 -47.84
C GLN A 65 -67.64 -5.72 -47.73
N VAL A 66 -68.12 -5.37 -46.53
CA VAL A 66 -69.49 -4.88 -46.33
C VAL A 66 -69.74 -3.56 -47.10
N GLN A 67 -68.73 -2.71 -47.25
CA GLN A 67 -68.85 -1.52 -48.11
C GLN A 67 -68.91 -1.87 -49.61
N GLU A 68 -68.21 -2.90 -50.07
CA GLU A 68 -68.32 -3.37 -51.45
C GLU A 68 -69.72 -3.90 -51.76
N TRP A 69 -70.38 -4.55 -50.80
CA TRP A 69 -71.80 -4.89 -50.92
C TRP A 69 -72.69 -3.65 -51.07
N LYS A 70 -72.45 -2.59 -50.29
CA LYS A 70 -73.17 -1.32 -50.47
C LYS A 70 -72.92 -0.72 -51.84
N ASN A 71 -71.70 -0.83 -52.37
CA ASN A 71 -71.36 -0.39 -53.72
C ASN A 71 -72.13 -1.18 -54.79
N VAL A 72 -72.30 -2.50 -54.59
CA VAL A 72 -73.18 -3.35 -55.43
C VAL A 72 -74.61 -2.82 -55.43
N LEU A 73 -75.20 -2.55 -54.26
CA LEU A 73 -76.58 -2.07 -54.19
C LEU A 73 -76.79 -0.67 -54.79
N ILE A 74 -75.80 0.23 -54.66
CA ILE A 74 -75.91 1.63 -55.10
C ILE A 74 -75.57 1.78 -56.60
N ARG A 75 -74.58 1.02 -57.10
CA ARG A 75 -74.03 1.18 -58.45
C ARG A 75 -74.32 0.00 -59.37
N GLY A 76 -74.97 -1.05 -58.86
CA GLY A 76 -75.21 -2.30 -59.58
C GLY A 76 -76.18 -2.20 -60.76
N ALA A 77 -76.84 -1.05 -60.95
CA ALA A 77 -77.61 -0.75 -62.16
C ALA A 77 -76.75 -0.76 -63.43
N ASP A 78 -75.45 -0.45 -63.28
CA ASP A 78 -74.45 -0.59 -64.33
C ASP A 78 -73.78 -1.96 -64.26
N ALA A 79 -73.79 -2.70 -65.37
CA ALA A 79 -73.32 -4.09 -65.42
C ALA A 79 -71.82 -4.23 -65.13
N GLU A 80 -71.01 -3.25 -65.53
CA GLU A 80 -69.56 -3.27 -65.27
C GLU A 80 -69.26 -2.97 -63.79
N GLN A 81 -69.97 -2.01 -63.20
CA GLN A 81 -69.86 -1.72 -61.76
C GLN A 81 -70.37 -2.90 -60.92
N LEU A 82 -71.46 -3.55 -61.33
CA LEU A 82 -72.02 -4.71 -60.64
C LEU A 82 -70.99 -5.83 -60.55
N ASP A 83 -70.42 -6.24 -61.68
CA ASP A 83 -69.39 -7.28 -61.74
C ASP A 83 -68.16 -6.90 -60.92
N LYS A 84 -67.66 -5.67 -61.07
CA LYS A 84 -66.48 -5.16 -60.35
C LYS A 84 -66.64 -5.22 -58.83
N TYR A 85 -67.73 -4.69 -58.28
CA TYR A 85 -67.90 -4.63 -56.82
C TYR A 85 -68.28 -5.99 -56.24
N TRP A 86 -69.02 -6.81 -56.99
CA TRP A 86 -69.34 -8.16 -56.56
C TRP A 86 -68.11 -9.06 -56.55
N SER A 87 -67.26 -8.99 -57.57
CA SER A 87 -65.98 -9.70 -57.60
C SER A 87 -65.07 -9.26 -56.44
N ARG A 88 -64.99 -7.95 -56.15
CA ARG A 88 -64.25 -7.44 -54.98
C ARG A 88 -64.80 -7.96 -53.65
N PHE A 89 -66.12 -8.04 -53.51
CA PHE A 89 -66.76 -8.62 -52.33
C PHE A 89 -66.33 -10.08 -52.14
N GLN A 90 -66.40 -10.89 -53.20
CA GLN A 90 -66.04 -12.31 -53.16
C GLN A 90 -64.54 -12.52 -52.92
N GLN A 91 -63.69 -11.68 -53.50
CA GLN A 91 -62.26 -11.72 -53.27
C GLN A 91 -61.94 -11.44 -51.79
N ARG A 92 -62.55 -10.39 -51.21
CA ARG A 92 -62.39 -10.07 -49.79
C ARG A 92 -62.90 -11.20 -48.89
N GLU A 93 -64.01 -11.83 -49.24
CA GLU A 93 -64.52 -13.01 -48.53
C GLU A 93 -63.44 -14.11 -48.45
N THR A 94 -62.80 -14.39 -49.58
CA THR A 94 -61.76 -15.41 -49.72
C THR A 94 -60.48 -15.02 -48.96
N ASP A 95 -60.06 -13.77 -49.07
CA ASP A 95 -58.88 -13.24 -48.36
C ASP A 95 -59.07 -13.31 -46.84
N ILE A 96 -60.26 -12.96 -46.35
CA ILE A 96 -60.59 -13.02 -44.91
C ILE A 96 -60.56 -14.47 -44.42
N GLN A 97 -61.17 -15.41 -45.14
CA GLN A 97 -61.17 -16.82 -44.73
C GLN A 97 -59.76 -17.40 -44.73
N SER A 98 -58.97 -17.14 -45.77
CA SER A 98 -57.58 -17.59 -45.86
C SER A 98 -56.71 -16.97 -44.77
N GLY A 99 -56.92 -15.69 -44.47
CA GLY A 99 -56.23 -15.00 -43.38
C GLY A 99 -56.57 -15.57 -42.00
N LEU A 100 -57.85 -15.93 -41.77
CA LEU A 100 -58.28 -16.60 -40.54
C LEU A 100 -57.65 -17.99 -40.40
N ASP A 101 -57.60 -18.77 -41.47
CA ASP A 101 -56.99 -20.11 -41.47
C ASP A 101 -55.50 -20.07 -41.11
N ALA A 102 -54.79 -19.01 -41.55
CA ALA A 102 -53.39 -18.80 -41.20
C ALA A 102 -53.19 -18.22 -39.78
N LEU A 103 -54.10 -17.35 -39.33
CA LEU A 103 -53.98 -16.62 -38.07
C LEU A 103 -54.40 -17.46 -36.85
N ILE A 104 -55.56 -18.12 -36.91
CA ILE A 104 -56.15 -18.84 -35.76
C ILE A 104 -55.16 -19.81 -35.08
N PRO A 105 -54.36 -20.63 -35.81
CA PRO A 105 -53.40 -21.55 -35.19
C PRO A 105 -52.26 -20.87 -34.45
N ARG A 106 -52.00 -19.58 -34.71
CA ARG A 106 -50.92 -18.79 -34.08
C ARG A 106 -51.38 -18.00 -32.86
N ILE A 107 -52.69 -17.94 -32.60
CA ILE A 107 -53.24 -17.23 -31.44
C ILE A 107 -53.07 -18.09 -30.19
N GLY A 108 -52.21 -17.65 -29.27
CA GLY A 108 -52.01 -18.32 -27.97
C GLY A 108 -53.20 -18.20 -27.02
N ASN A 109 -54.04 -17.17 -27.18
CA ASN A 109 -55.22 -16.95 -26.35
C ASN A 109 -56.43 -17.74 -26.85
N GLU A 110 -56.82 -18.75 -26.08
CA GLU A 110 -57.96 -19.62 -26.40
C GLU A 110 -59.29 -18.86 -26.56
N GLN A 111 -59.53 -17.83 -25.75
CA GLN A 111 -60.75 -17.02 -25.85
C GLN A 111 -60.78 -16.22 -27.16
N ALA A 112 -59.67 -15.59 -27.53
CA ALA A 112 -59.54 -14.88 -28.80
C ALA A 112 -59.62 -15.84 -30.00
N ALA A 113 -58.98 -17.00 -29.91
CA ALA A 113 -59.05 -18.04 -30.94
C ALA A 113 -60.47 -18.59 -31.12
N ASP A 114 -61.24 -18.74 -30.04
CA ASP A 114 -62.66 -19.12 -30.11
C ASP A 114 -63.52 -18.02 -30.75
N LEU A 115 -63.30 -16.75 -30.41
CA LEU A 115 -63.98 -15.62 -31.06
C LEU A 115 -63.70 -15.58 -32.57
N LEU A 116 -62.45 -15.79 -32.99
CA LEU A 116 -62.09 -15.87 -34.41
C LEU A 116 -62.72 -17.08 -35.10
N ARG A 117 -62.78 -18.25 -34.46
CA ARG A 117 -63.49 -19.43 -35.00
C ARG A 117 -65.00 -19.22 -35.11
N LYS A 118 -65.60 -18.48 -34.18
CA LYS A 118 -67.02 -18.08 -34.26
C LYS A 118 -67.22 -17.08 -35.39
N PHE A 119 -66.36 -16.06 -35.48
CA PHE A 119 -66.37 -15.10 -36.58
C PHE A 119 -66.23 -15.80 -37.93
N GLN A 120 -65.29 -16.75 -38.07
CA GLN A 120 -65.06 -17.49 -39.31
C GLN A 120 -66.34 -18.19 -39.80
N ARG A 121 -67.04 -18.91 -38.90
CA ARG A 121 -68.30 -19.60 -39.21
C ARG A 121 -69.44 -18.62 -39.51
N ALA A 122 -69.56 -17.55 -38.72
CA ALA A 122 -70.56 -16.51 -38.92
C ALA A 122 -70.36 -15.79 -40.27
N HIS A 123 -69.10 -15.52 -40.63
CA HIS A 123 -68.70 -14.93 -41.90
C HIS A 123 -68.98 -15.85 -43.10
N GLN A 124 -68.76 -17.16 -42.99
CA GLN A 124 -69.14 -18.13 -44.03
C GLN A 124 -70.67 -18.12 -44.25
N THR A 125 -71.43 -18.09 -43.16
CA THR A 125 -72.90 -17.99 -43.20
C THR A 125 -73.33 -16.68 -43.84
N MET A 126 -72.71 -15.57 -43.44
CA MET A 126 -72.94 -14.23 -44.00
C MET A 126 -72.67 -14.18 -45.50
N GLY A 127 -71.56 -14.76 -45.99
CA GLY A 127 -71.25 -14.82 -47.42
C GLY A 127 -72.33 -15.58 -48.22
N SER A 128 -72.86 -16.67 -47.67
CA SER A 128 -73.97 -17.40 -48.30
C SER A 128 -75.25 -16.57 -48.37
N ALA A 129 -75.57 -15.81 -47.31
CA ALA A 129 -76.71 -14.91 -47.28
C ALA A 129 -76.54 -13.73 -48.26
N TYR A 130 -75.34 -13.15 -48.38
CA TYR A 130 -75.05 -12.12 -49.39
C TYR A 130 -75.20 -12.63 -50.82
N ARG A 131 -74.82 -13.88 -51.13
CA ARG A 131 -75.09 -14.49 -52.45
C ARG A 131 -76.58 -14.60 -52.74
N GLN A 132 -77.39 -14.97 -51.74
CA GLN A 132 -78.86 -14.99 -51.89
C GLN A 132 -79.45 -13.59 -52.02
N GLY A 133 -78.94 -12.62 -51.27
CA GLY A 133 -79.30 -11.21 -51.38
C GLY A 133 -78.96 -10.62 -52.75
N TYR A 134 -77.80 -10.98 -53.30
CA TYR A 134 -77.39 -10.62 -54.66
C TYR A 134 -78.39 -11.14 -55.69
N GLN A 135 -78.80 -12.40 -55.59
CA GLN A 135 -79.82 -12.96 -56.48
C GLN A 135 -81.16 -12.22 -56.35
N THR A 136 -81.58 -11.92 -55.12
CA THR A 136 -82.82 -11.17 -54.85
C THR A 136 -82.76 -9.75 -55.45
N PHE A 137 -81.61 -9.09 -55.36
CA PHE A 137 -81.36 -7.78 -55.98
C PHE A 137 -81.48 -7.85 -57.51
N VAL A 138 -80.85 -8.85 -58.14
CA VAL A 138 -80.90 -9.05 -59.60
C VAL A 138 -82.31 -9.39 -60.07
N ASP A 139 -83.00 -10.33 -59.41
CA ASP A 139 -84.35 -10.78 -59.78
C ASP A 139 -85.40 -9.67 -59.62
N ALA A 140 -85.19 -8.76 -58.67
CA ALA A 140 -86.03 -7.57 -58.48
C ALA A 140 -85.74 -6.43 -59.48
N GLY A 141 -84.88 -6.66 -60.49
CA GLY A 141 -84.51 -5.64 -61.47
C GLY A 141 -83.57 -4.58 -60.91
N MET A 142 -82.64 -4.98 -60.03
CA MET A 142 -81.64 -4.13 -59.37
C MET A 142 -82.26 -3.11 -58.39
N ASP A 143 -83.36 -3.50 -57.72
CA ASP A 143 -83.95 -2.70 -56.64
C ASP A 143 -83.08 -2.79 -55.37
N THR A 144 -82.41 -1.68 -55.05
CA THR A 144 -81.58 -1.51 -53.84
C THR A 144 -82.34 -1.86 -52.56
N ASN A 145 -83.64 -1.54 -52.45
CA ASN A 145 -84.42 -1.81 -51.24
C ASN A 145 -84.70 -3.30 -51.05
N ALA A 146 -84.95 -4.01 -52.14
CA ALA A 146 -85.15 -5.46 -52.12
C ALA A 146 -83.86 -6.18 -51.71
N GLY A 147 -82.73 -5.76 -52.29
CA GLY A 147 -81.41 -6.29 -51.95
C GLY A 147 -80.98 -6.00 -50.51
N ASP A 148 -81.14 -4.76 -50.02
CA ASP A 148 -80.79 -4.37 -48.65
C ASP A 148 -81.63 -5.13 -47.61
N ARG A 149 -82.95 -5.23 -47.83
CA ARG A 149 -83.86 -5.95 -46.92
C ARG A 149 -83.51 -7.44 -46.81
N ALA A 150 -83.06 -8.05 -47.90
CA ALA A 150 -82.70 -9.47 -47.93
C ALA A 150 -81.51 -9.82 -47.02
N VAL A 151 -80.65 -8.85 -46.73
CA VAL A 151 -79.42 -9.03 -45.96
C VAL A 151 -79.36 -8.11 -44.73
N ALA A 152 -80.50 -7.56 -44.31
CA ALA A 152 -80.55 -6.60 -43.23
C ALA A 152 -80.02 -7.19 -41.91
N GLY A 153 -78.91 -6.64 -41.41
CA GLY A 153 -78.33 -6.98 -40.12
C GLY A 153 -77.52 -8.27 -40.07
N ILE A 154 -77.27 -8.94 -41.21
CA ILE A 154 -76.48 -10.18 -41.25
C ILE A 154 -75.01 -9.96 -40.88
N ASP A 155 -74.51 -8.73 -41.01
CA ASP A 155 -73.14 -8.33 -40.70
C ASP A 155 -72.94 -8.02 -39.21
N ARG A 156 -74.02 -7.85 -38.42
CA ARG A 156 -73.94 -7.40 -37.02
C ARG A 156 -73.22 -8.38 -36.11
N GLU A 157 -73.55 -9.66 -36.20
CA GLU A 157 -72.91 -10.70 -35.38
C GLU A 157 -71.45 -10.91 -35.79
N PRO A 158 -71.10 -11.12 -37.08
CA PRO A 158 -69.72 -11.16 -37.52
C PRO A 158 -68.93 -9.93 -37.07
N ALA A 159 -69.46 -8.72 -37.26
CA ALA A 159 -68.82 -7.47 -36.84
C ALA A 159 -68.50 -7.45 -35.35
N LYS A 160 -69.46 -7.87 -34.50
CA LYS A 160 -69.26 -7.94 -33.06
C LYS A 160 -68.17 -8.95 -32.68
N LEU A 161 -68.18 -10.14 -33.28
CA LEU A 161 -67.21 -11.20 -32.97
C LEU A 161 -65.77 -10.80 -33.32
N ILE A 162 -65.55 -10.21 -34.50
CA ILE A 162 -64.20 -9.78 -34.88
C ILE A 162 -63.74 -8.56 -34.07
N ASP A 163 -64.65 -7.65 -33.69
CA ASP A 163 -64.31 -6.51 -32.83
C ASP A 163 -63.92 -6.98 -31.41
N GLU A 164 -64.68 -7.91 -30.82
CA GLU A 164 -64.34 -8.55 -29.55
C GLU A 164 -63.01 -9.32 -29.63
N ALA A 165 -62.75 -10.02 -30.74
CA ALA A 165 -61.47 -10.71 -30.96
C ALA A 165 -60.29 -9.73 -31.02
N VAL A 166 -60.42 -8.63 -31.77
CA VAL A 166 -59.40 -7.57 -31.85
C VAL A 166 -59.12 -6.98 -30.47
N GLN A 167 -60.17 -6.67 -29.71
CA GLN A 167 -60.02 -6.11 -28.36
C GLN A 167 -59.33 -7.11 -27.41
N ALA A 168 -59.70 -8.39 -27.46
CA ALA A 168 -59.09 -9.43 -26.63
C ALA A 168 -57.60 -9.58 -26.93
N ILE A 169 -57.23 -9.77 -28.20
CA ILE A 169 -55.83 -9.95 -28.63
C ILE A 169 -54.99 -8.72 -28.31
N ARG A 170 -55.51 -7.52 -28.59
CA ARG A 170 -54.80 -6.27 -28.33
C ARG A 170 -54.58 -6.01 -26.84
N SER A 171 -55.60 -6.23 -26.02
CA SER A 171 -55.50 -5.96 -24.57
C SER A 171 -54.50 -6.89 -23.90
N GLU A 172 -54.46 -8.16 -24.28
CA GLU A 172 -53.47 -9.11 -23.79
C GLU A 172 -52.06 -8.78 -24.26
N ALA A 173 -51.84 -8.51 -25.55
CA ALA A 173 -50.53 -8.14 -26.06
C ALA A 173 -49.96 -6.90 -25.35
N LEU A 174 -50.80 -5.91 -25.04
CA LEU A 174 -50.42 -4.73 -24.28
C LEU A 174 -50.11 -5.05 -22.81
N ALA A 175 -50.98 -5.80 -22.13
CA ALA A 175 -50.79 -6.17 -20.73
C ALA A 175 -49.53 -7.04 -20.54
N HIS A 176 -49.29 -7.98 -21.45
CA HIS A 176 -48.10 -8.83 -21.42
C HIS A 176 -46.83 -7.99 -21.66
N SER A 177 -46.84 -7.08 -22.64
CA SER A 177 -45.74 -6.15 -22.90
C SER A 177 -45.39 -5.27 -21.70
N GLU A 178 -46.41 -4.72 -21.03
CA GLU A 178 -46.24 -3.92 -19.82
C GLU A 178 -45.65 -4.76 -18.67
N SER A 179 -46.21 -5.93 -18.41
CA SER A 179 -45.71 -6.83 -17.36
C SER A 179 -44.27 -7.29 -17.61
N LEU A 180 -43.89 -7.50 -18.87
CA LEU A 180 -42.53 -7.88 -19.24
C LEU A 180 -41.58 -6.71 -19.05
N SER A 181 -41.96 -5.50 -19.46
CA SER A 181 -41.19 -4.27 -19.24
C SER A 181 -40.91 -4.06 -17.74
N GLU A 182 -41.93 -4.19 -16.89
CA GLU A 182 -41.78 -4.09 -15.44
C GLU A 182 -40.85 -5.18 -14.88
N GLN A 183 -41.00 -6.43 -15.34
CA GLN A 183 -40.13 -7.54 -14.91
C GLN A 183 -38.68 -7.31 -15.30
N VAL A 184 -38.41 -6.83 -16.53
CA VAL A 184 -37.05 -6.50 -16.99
C VAL A 184 -36.47 -5.35 -16.16
N ALA A 185 -37.25 -4.30 -15.90
CA ALA A 185 -36.82 -3.17 -15.09
C ALA A 185 -36.50 -3.60 -13.64
N ALA A 186 -37.41 -4.34 -12.99
CA ALA A 186 -37.23 -4.83 -11.64
C ALA A 186 -36.04 -5.80 -11.52
N SER A 187 -35.87 -6.70 -12.50
CA SER A 187 -34.74 -7.61 -12.55
C SER A 187 -33.41 -6.85 -12.75
N SER A 188 -33.40 -5.82 -13.59
CA SER A 188 -32.21 -4.99 -13.83
C SER A 188 -31.83 -4.21 -12.57
N PHE A 189 -32.80 -3.62 -11.88
CA PHE A 189 -32.56 -2.92 -10.62
C PHE A 189 -32.03 -3.85 -9.52
N ARG A 190 -32.63 -5.04 -9.39
CA ARG A 190 -32.20 -6.06 -8.42
C ARG A 190 -30.77 -6.55 -8.70
N MET A 191 -30.41 -6.76 -9.96
CA MET A 191 -29.05 -7.16 -10.29
C MET A 191 -28.04 -6.03 -10.06
N GLY A 192 -28.42 -4.79 -10.42
CA GLY A 192 -27.61 -3.61 -10.17
C GLY A 192 -27.33 -3.39 -8.68
N SER A 193 -28.32 -3.61 -7.82
CA SER A 193 -28.15 -3.52 -6.36
C SER A 193 -27.27 -4.63 -5.81
N ILE A 194 -27.42 -5.88 -6.27
CA ILE A 194 -26.53 -7.00 -5.91
C ILE A 194 -25.09 -6.71 -6.32
N LEU A 195 -24.86 -6.20 -7.53
CA LEU A 195 -23.54 -5.82 -8.01
C LEU A 195 -22.94 -4.69 -7.16
N LEU A 196 -23.71 -3.65 -6.84
CA LEU A 196 -23.26 -2.55 -5.99
C LEU A 196 -22.87 -3.05 -4.59
N VAL A 197 -23.68 -3.90 -3.97
CA VAL A 197 -23.38 -4.50 -2.66
C VAL A 197 -22.13 -5.37 -2.74
N ALA A 198 -21.97 -6.17 -3.79
CA ALA A 198 -20.77 -6.97 -4.01
C ALA A 198 -19.51 -6.10 -4.16
N ILE A 199 -19.60 -4.96 -4.84
CA ILE A 199 -18.50 -3.99 -4.99
C ILE A 199 -18.11 -3.41 -3.63
N ILE A 200 -19.09 -2.94 -2.86
CA ILE A 200 -18.84 -2.36 -1.53
C ILE A 200 -18.24 -3.42 -0.61
N ALA A 201 -18.82 -4.62 -0.56
CA ALA A 201 -18.35 -5.71 0.28
C ALA A 201 -16.93 -6.15 -0.09
N GLY A 202 -16.63 -6.30 -1.39
CA GLY A 202 -15.28 -6.63 -1.87
C GLY A 202 -14.25 -5.55 -1.55
N THR A 203 -14.63 -4.28 -1.66
CA THR A 203 -13.77 -3.14 -1.32
C THR A 203 -13.47 -3.11 0.18
N VAL A 204 -14.49 -3.27 1.03
CA VAL A 204 -14.34 -3.33 2.48
C VAL A 204 -13.48 -4.52 2.90
N ALA A 205 -13.71 -5.70 2.33
CA ALA A 205 -12.91 -6.90 2.61
C ALA A 205 -11.42 -6.68 2.24
N CYS A 206 -11.15 -6.11 1.06
CA CYS A 206 -9.80 -5.76 0.62
C CYS A 206 -9.13 -4.78 1.59
N LEU A 207 -9.83 -3.70 1.97
CA LEU A 207 -9.33 -2.70 2.90
C LEU A 207 -9.01 -3.29 4.29
N LEU A 208 -9.89 -4.15 4.82
CA LEU A 208 -9.67 -4.80 6.12
C LEU A 208 -8.44 -5.69 6.12
N VAL A 209 -8.21 -6.45 5.04
CA VAL A 209 -7.00 -7.28 4.93
C VAL A 209 -5.76 -6.42 4.75
N LEU A 210 -5.81 -5.39 3.91
CA LEU A 210 -4.67 -4.49 3.72
C LEU A 210 -4.29 -3.77 5.02
N MET A 211 -5.28 -3.34 5.79
CA MET A 211 -5.07 -2.70 7.10
C MET A 211 -4.43 -3.65 8.11
N ARG A 212 -4.90 -4.90 8.22
CA ARG A 212 -4.41 -5.86 9.21
C ARG A 212 -3.13 -6.58 8.79
N ALA A 213 -2.97 -6.89 7.51
CA ALA A 213 -1.85 -7.67 7.00
C ALA A 213 -0.65 -6.80 6.57
N ILE A 214 -0.86 -5.52 6.27
CA ILE A 214 0.21 -4.63 5.79
C ILE A 214 0.35 -3.40 6.70
N ILE A 215 -0.67 -2.53 6.77
CA ILE A 215 -0.54 -1.22 7.40
C ILE A 215 -0.15 -1.32 8.88
N ARG A 216 -0.90 -2.06 9.69
CA ARG A 216 -0.64 -2.15 11.14
C ARG A 216 0.75 -2.75 11.45
N PRO A 217 1.15 -3.90 10.88
CA PRO A 217 2.48 -4.45 11.12
C PRO A 217 3.61 -3.54 10.65
N THR A 218 3.45 -2.84 9.51
CA THR A 218 4.42 -1.85 9.05
C THR A 218 4.54 -0.68 10.02
N GLN A 219 3.42 -0.16 10.55
CA GLN A 219 3.44 0.89 11.58
C GLN A 219 4.15 0.43 12.86
N THR A 220 3.98 -0.83 13.28
CA THR A 220 4.70 -1.39 14.42
C THR A 220 6.22 -1.39 14.20
N ILE A 221 6.68 -1.88 13.04
CA ILE A 221 8.12 -1.87 12.71
C ILE A 221 8.65 -0.43 12.63
N ILE A 222 7.92 0.49 12.02
CA ILE A 222 8.31 1.90 11.92
C ILE A 222 8.49 2.52 13.31
N GLY A 223 7.54 2.29 14.23
CA GLY A 223 7.64 2.82 15.60
C GLY A 223 8.86 2.27 16.35
N GLN A 224 9.11 0.96 16.24
CA GLN A 224 10.28 0.33 16.88
C GLN A 224 11.60 0.84 16.28
N LEU A 225 11.67 1.04 14.96
CA LEU A 225 12.85 1.62 14.30
C LEU A 225 13.06 3.10 14.64
N GLN A 226 11.99 3.87 14.85
CA GLN A 226 12.11 5.25 15.32
C GLN A 226 12.70 5.33 16.73
N ASN A 227 12.25 4.46 17.65
CA ASN A 227 12.83 4.37 18.99
C ASN A 227 14.32 3.99 18.93
N LEU A 228 14.66 2.99 18.11
CA LEU A 228 16.04 2.60 17.83
C LEU A 228 16.89 3.76 17.31
N GLY A 229 16.36 4.54 16.36
CA GLY A 229 17.03 5.72 15.80
C GLY A 229 17.24 6.85 16.81
N ASN A 230 16.39 6.94 17.84
CA ASN A 230 16.53 7.88 18.95
C ASN A 230 17.50 7.38 20.04
N GLY A 231 18.10 6.20 19.87
CA GLY A 231 19.02 5.60 20.84
C GLY A 231 18.34 4.84 21.97
N ASP A 232 17.02 4.64 21.92
CA ASP A 232 16.31 3.78 22.85
C ASP A 232 16.41 2.32 22.39
N LEU A 233 17.29 1.57 23.06
CA LEU A 233 17.54 0.15 22.79
C LEU A 233 16.70 -0.77 23.69
N SER A 234 15.75 -0.24 24.46
CA SER A 234 14.98 -1.02 25.44
C SER A 234 13.85 -1.86 24.82
N ASP A 235 13.35 -1.49 23.64
CA ASP A 235 12.24 -2.18 22.95
C ASP A 235 12.72 -2.93 21.70
N PRO A 236 12.97 -4.26 21.77
CA PRO A 236 13.38 -5.04 20.62
C PRO A 236 12.23 -5.27 19.63
N VAL A 237 12.58 -5.50 18.37
CA VAL A 237 11.58 -5.82 17.33
C VAL A 237 10.94 -7.18 17.57
N THR A 238 9.68 -7.16 18.03
CA THR A 238 8.87 -8.34 18.44
C THR A 238 8.04 -8.96 17.32
N LEU A 239 7.94 -8.33 16.15
CA LEU A 239 7.11 -8.87 15.05
C LEU A 239 7.70 -10.20 14.53
N VAL A 240 6.91 -11.27 14.60
CA VAL A 240 7.25 -12.59 14.06
C VAL A 240 6.30 -12.93 12.91
N ARG A 241 6.82 -12.99 11.68
CA ARG A 241 6.10 -13.37 10.46
C ARG A 241 7.03 -14.13 9.52
N GLU A 242 6.45 -14.92 8.61
CA GLU A 242 7.21 -15.64 7.59
C GLU A 242 7.23 -14.93 6.21
N ASP A 243 6.63 -13.74 6.13
CA ASP A 243 6.53 -12.97 4.89
C ASP A 243 7.56 -11.84 4.80
N GLU A 244 7.43 -10.98 3.79
CA GLU A 244 8.39 -9.91 3.52
C GLU A 244 8.54 -8.95 4.70
N LEU A 245 7.47 -8.72 5.48
CA LEU A 245 7.54 -7.91 6.71
C LEU A 245 8.21 -8.67 7.86
N GLY A 246 8.13 -10.00 7.88
CA GLY A 246 8.92 -10.85 8.78
C GLY A 246 10.42 -10.74 8.50
N GLN A 247 10.82 -10.81 7.23
CA GLN A 247 12.21 -10.62 6.82
C GLN A 247 12.74 -9.22 7.21
N LEU A 248 11.90 -8.19 7.04
CA LEU A 248 12.23 -6.83 7.49
C LEU A 248 12.39 -6.75 9.01
N ALA A 249 11.50 -7.40 9.77
CA ALA A 249 11.58 -7.45 11.23
C ALA A 249 12.83 -8.20 11.72
N ASP A 250 13.22 -9.28 11.05
CA ASP A 250 14.44 -10.03 11.36
C ASP A 250 15.70 -9.20 11.09
N ALA A 251 15.74 -8.45 9.98
CA ALA A 251 16.83 -7.53 9.68
C ALA A 251 16.92 -6.41 10.74
N ALA A 252 15.78 -5.85 11.15
CA ALA A 252 15.72 -4.83 12.18
C ALA A 252 16.17 -5.37 13.56
N ARG A 253 15.84 -6.62 13.90
CA ARG A 253 16.31 -7.27 15.14
C ARG A 253 17.82 -7.44 15.16
N ARG A 254 18.43 -7.88 14.05
CA ARG A 254 19.90 -7.97 13.92
C ARG A 254 20.58 -6.60 14.05
N LEU A 255 19.98 -5.55 13.51
CA LEU A 255 20.49 -4.19 13.67
C LEU A 255 20.41 -3.71 15.13
N HIS A 256 19.30 -4.00 15.82
CA HIS A 256 19.15 -3.73 17.25
C HIS A 256 20.20 -4.45 18.09
N GLU A 257 20.40 -5.75 17.88
CA GLU A 257 21.44 -6.55 18.57
C GLU A 257 22.84 -5.97 18.34
N PHE A 258 23.16 -5.58 17.11
CA PHE A 258 24.44 -4.96 16.77
C PHE A 258 24.66 -3.62 17.49
N LEU A 259 23.64 -2.75 17.52
CA LEU A 259 23.71 -1.46 18.21
C LEU A 259 23.78 -1.63 19.74
N ALA A 260 23.03 -2.56 20.32
CA ALA A 260 23.09 -2.89 21.75
C ALA A 260 24.46 -3.44 22.17
N GLY A 261 25.04 -4.34 21.37
CA GLY A 261 26.40 -4.83 21.59
C GLY A 261 27.44 -3.70 21.51
N THR A 262 27.32 -2.82 20.52
CA THR A 262 28.21 -1.66 20.34
C THR A 262 28.10 -0.69 21.51
N SER A 263 26.88 -0.38 21.97
CA SER A 263 26.63 0.47 23.13
C SER A 263 27.28 -0.11 24.40
N THR A 264 27.08 -1.40 24.64
CA THR A 264 27.69 -2.12 25.78
C THR A 264 29.22 -2.03 25.74
N GLN A 265 29.83 -2.26 24.59
CA GLN A 265 31.28 -2.17 24.41
C GLN A 265 31.80 -0.74 24.65
N MET A 266 31.04 0.27 24.19
CA MET A 266 31.40 1.68 24.39
C MET A 266 31.34 2.07 25.87
N THR A 267 30.31 1.61 26.60
CA THR A 267 30.20 1.79 28.06
C THR A 267 31.35 1.12 28.81
N ALA A 268 31.70 -0.12 28.45
CA ALA A 268 32.85 -0.82 29.04
C ALA A 268 34.17 -0.05 28.79
N THR A 269 34.37 0.44 27.57
CA THR A 269 35.55 1.23 27.20
C THR A 269 35.59 2.56 27.98
N ALA A 270 34.44 3.22 28.17
CA ALA A 270 34.35 4.44 28.98
C ALA A 270 34.68 4.19 30.46
N HIS A 271 34.25 3.06 31.02
CA HIS A 271 34.63 2.64 32.37
C HIS A 271 36.13 2.39 32.50
N GLN A 272 36.72 1.65 31.56
CA GLN A 272 38.16 1.39 31.55
C GLN A 272 38.97 2.68 31.39
N LEU A 273 38.51 3.62 30.57
CA LEU A 273 39.13 4.94 30.41
C LEU A 273 39.05 5.75 31.72
N LYS A 274 37.93 5.67 32.45
CA LYS A 274 37.77 6.31 33.76
C LYS A 274 38.73 5.72 34.79
N GLU A 275 38.83 4.39 34.89
CA GLU A 275 39.78 3.73 35.78
C GLU A 275 41.23 4.11 35.45
N THR A 276 41.57 4.13 34.16
CA THR A 276 42.90 4.55 33.70
C THR A 276 43.19 6.00 34.07
N ARG A 277 42.21 6.89 33.93
CA ARG A 277 42.32 8.29 34.38
C ARG A 277 42.59 8.39 35.87
N ASP A 278 41.88 7.61 36.69
CA ASP A 278 42.06 7.62 38.14
C ASP A 278 43.46 7.14 38.54
N ILE A 279 43.97 6.07 37.90
CA ILE A 279 45.35 5.58 38.09
C ILE A 279 46.37 6.66 37.70
N ILE A 280 46.20 7.32 36.55
CA ILE A 280 47.08 8.40 36.12
C ILE A 280 47.07 9.54 37.15
N SER A 281 45.90 9.91 37.69
CA SER A 281 45.80 10.96 38.71
C SER A 281 46.53 10.59 40.00
N VAL A 282 46.41 9.34 40.46
CA VAL A 282 47.12 8.86 41.65
C VAL A 282 48.64 8.88 41.42
N ASN A 283 49.09 8.37 40.28
CA ASN A 283 50.51 8.37 39.92
C ASN A 283 51.06 9.80 39.79
N ALA A 284 50.31 10.73 39.19
CA ALA A 284 50.71 12.13 39.08
C ALA A 284 50.91 12.77 40.47
N ASN A 285 49.99 12.51 41.41
CA ASN A 285 50.13 12.98 42.80
C ASN A 285 51.35 12.37 43.50
N GLN A 286 51.59 11.07 43.31
CA GLN A 286 52.76 10.38 43.86
C GLN A 286 54.07 10.97 43.31
N VAL A 287 54.17 11.15 41.99
CA VAL A 287 55.33 11.77 41.35
C VAL A 287 55.55 13.19 41.86
N SER A 288 54.48 13.97 42.04
CA SER A 288 54.59 15.32 42.62
C SER A 288 55.15 15.28 44.04
N ALA A 289 54.70 14.35 44.88
CA ALA A 289 55.19 14.20 46.25
C ALA A 289 56.65 13.73 46.31
N GLU A 290 57.03 12.78 45.45
CA GLU A 290 58.42 12.32 45.32
C GLU A 290 59.34 13.43 44.78
N SER A 291 58.85 14.24 43.84
CA SER A 291 59.58 15.41 43.34
C SER A 291 59.84 16.42 44.46
N GLU A 292 58.85 16.68 45.32
CA GLU A 292 59.02 17.56 46.49
C GLU A 292 60.06 17.00 47.47
N GLN A 293 60.03 15.68 47.76
CA GLN A 293 61.05 15.04 48.58
C GLN A 293 62.44 15.10 47.94
N ALA A 294 62.53 14.93 46.62
CA ALA A 294 63.79 15.06 45.89
C ALA A 294 64.34 16.48 45.99
N HIS A 295 63.49 17.51 45.87
CA HIS A 295 63.88 18.90 46.10
C HIS A 295 64.46 19.11 47.51
N LEU A 296 63.79 18.62 48.55
CA LEU A 296 64.30 18.71 49.93
C LEU A 296 65.65 18.01 50.11
N ARG A 297 65.85 16.86 49.47
CA ARG A 297 67.16 16.16 49.49
C ARG A 297 68.24 16.94 48.74
N ILE A 298 67.90 17.56 47.62
CA ILE A 298 68.83 18.43 46.88
C ILE A 298 69.23 19.63 47.74
N ASP A 299 68.30 20.26 48.46
CA ASP A 299 68.60 21.36 49.38
C ASP A 299 69.53 20.92 50.52
N GLN A 300 69.32 19.71 51.08
CA GLN A 300 70.22 19.13 52.07
C GLN A 300 71.61 18.86 51.50
N ILE A 301 71.71 18.33 50.27
CA ILE A 301 72.99 18.12 49.58
C ILE A 301 73.68 19.46 49.33
N ALA A 302 72.95 20.49 48.88
CA ALA A 302 73.49 21.84 48.70
C ALA A 302 74.02 22.42 50.02
N THR A 303 73.29 22.20 51.12
CA THR A 303 73.72 22.59 52.47
C THR A 303 75.00 21.86 52.88
N ALA A 304 75.04 20.54 52.72
CA ALA A 304 76.23 19.72 53.01
C ALA A 304 77.42 20.11 52.12
N MET A 305 77.20 20.47 50.86
CA MET A 305 78.23 20.98 49.95
C MET A 305 78.77 22.34 50.42
N ASN A 306 77.92 23.23 50.94
CA ASN A 306 78.37 24.48 51.55
C ASN A 306 79.24 24.23 52.79
N GLU A 307 78.81 23.33 53.70
CA GLU A 307 79.61 22.96 54.87
C GLU A 307 80.93 22.29 54.48
N MET A 308 80.91 21.41 53.48
CA MET A 308 82.10 20.74 52.97
C MET A 308 83.06 21.73 52.30
N SER A 309 82.54 22.72 51.57
CA SER A 309 83.34 23.80 50.98
C SER A 309 83.95 24.70 52.06
N ALA A 310 83.22 25.01 53.13
CA ALA A 310 83.75 25.74 54.27
C ALA A 310 84.86 24.96 54.98
N THR A 311 84.65 23.65 55.19
CA THR A 311 85.66 22.76 55.78
C THR A 311 86.90 22.67 54.90
N ALA A 312 86.76 22.56 53.58
CA ALA A 312 87.88 22.56 52.65
C ALA A 312 88.65 23.89 52.69
N GLN A 313 87.95 25.02 52.84
CA GLN A 313 88.55 26.33 53.01
C GLN A 313 89.32 26.45 54.34
N ASP A 314 88.76 25.92 55.43
CA ASP A 314 89.42 25.85 56.74
C ASP A 314 90.68 24.98 56.67
N VAL A 315 90.61 23.81 56.02
CA VAL A 315 91.77 22.92 55.80
C VAL A 315 92.84 23.63 54.96
N ALA A 316 92.47 24.35 53.90
CA ALA A 316 93.41 25.13 53.10
C ALA A 316 94.07 26.25 53.91
N SER A 317 93.28 26.98 54.72
CA SER A 317 93.77 28.00 55.64
C SER A 317 94.76 27.43 56.67
N HIS A 318 94.42 26.28 57.27
CA HIS A 318 95.30 25.55 58.18
C HIS A 318 96.60 25.11 57.48
N ALA A 319 96.53 24.60 56.24
CA ALA A 319 97.72 24.23 55.49
C ALA A 319 98.66 25.42 55.22
N VAL A 320 98.11 26.60 54.89
CA VAL A 320 98.87 27.84 54.74
C VAL A 320 99.52 28.28 56.06
N SER A 321 98.76 28.22 57.16
CA SER A 321 99.28 28.54 58.49
C SER A 321 100.41 27.60 58.90
N VAL A 322 100.25 26.28 58.69
CA VAL A 322 101.30 25.29 58.96
C VAL A 322 102.52 25.53 58.09
N ALA A 323 102.36 25.83 56.79
CA ALA A 323 103.48 26.16 55.91
C ALA A 323 104.24 27.40 56.39
N SER A 324 103.53 28.45 56.85
CA SER A 324 104.12 29.64 57.46
C SER A 324 104.91 29.31 58.72
N GLN A 325 104.35 28.48 59.61
CA GLN A 325 105.02 28.05 60.85
C GLN A 325 106.28 27.23 60.58
N VAL A 326 106.24 26.35 59.57
CA VAL A 326 107.40 25.57 59.12
C VAL A 326 108.48 26.49 58.55
N GLN A 327 108.09 27.50 57.76
CA GLN A 327 109.03 28.50 57.23
C GLN A 327 109.71 29.30 58.37
N GLU A 328 108.94 29.79 59.33
CA GLU A 328 109.48 30.49 60.52
C GLU A 328 110.44 29.60 61.30
N THR A 329 110.09 28.33 61.52
CA THR A 329 110.95 27.36 62.19
C THR A 329 112.24 27.11 61.40
N SER A 330 112.16 27.06 60.07
CA SER A 330 113.32 26.95 59.19
C SER A 330 114.25 28.17 59.30
N ASP A 331 113.69 29.38 59.36
CA ASP A 331 114.47 30.62 59.50
C ASP A 331 115.15 30.67 60.88
N GLN A 332 114.44 30.33 61.96
CA GLN A 332 115.01 30.22 63.31
C GLN A 332 116.14 29.18 63.38
N THR A 333 115.98 28.04 62.70
CA THR A 333 117.02 27.01 62.62
C THR A 333 118.26 27.54 61.89
N ARG A 334 118.06 28.37 60.86
CA ARG A 334 119.14 29.01 60.10
C ARG A 334 119.88 30.05 60.93
N ASP A 335 119.16 30.86 61.71
CA ASP A 335 119.76 31.80 62.67
C ASP A 335 120.56 31.07 63.75
N ALA A 336 120.03 29.96 64.29
CA ALA A 336 120.74 29.12 65.25
C ALA A 336 122.04 28.54 64.66
N ASP A 337 122.01 28.08 63.41
CA ASP A 337 123.20 27.61 62.70
C ASP A 337 124.24 28.74 62.52
N GLY A 338 123.79 29.97 62.25
CA GLY A 338 124.64 31.16 62.24
C GLY A 338 125.30 31.46 63.60
N GLN A 339 124.56 31.32 64.70
CA GLN A 339 125.12 31.48 66.06
C GLN A 339 126.12 30.38 66.41
N ILE A 340 125.86 29.13 66.01
CA ILE A 340 126.81 28.02 66.20
C ILE A 340 128.10 28.27 65.43
N ASN A 341 128.02 28.76 64.18
CA ASN A 341 129.20 29.12 63.39
C ASN A 341 130.01 30.24 64.05
N ASN A 342 129.36 31.28 64.57
CA ASN A 342 130.04 32.35 65.34
C ASN A 342 130.68 31.82 66.63
N ALA A 343 130.04 30.88 67.32
CA ALA A 343 130.61 30.23 68.50
C ALA A 343 131.83 29.37 68.15
N MET A 344 131.80 28.65 67.02
CA MET A 344 132.95 27.90 66.49
C MET A 344 134.12 28.82 66.15
N ASP A 345 133.86 29.96 65.51
CA ASP A 345 134.89 30.95 65.18
C ASP A 345 135.50 31.57 66.45
N SER A 346 134.66 31.84 67.46
CA SER A 346 135.11 32.30 68.78
C SER A 346 135.93 31.24 69.51
N MET A 347 135.57 29.96 69.43
CA MET A 347 136.36 28.85 69.95
C MET A 347 137.72 28.74 69.25
N ASN A 348 137.79 28.92 67.93
CA ASN A 348 139.05 28.95 67.20
C ASN A 348 139.94 30.14 67.62
N ARG A 349 139.37 31.32 67.80
CA ARG A 349 140.12 32.49 68.33
C ARG A 349 140.62 32.25 69.75
N LEU A 350 139.82 31.59 70.59
CA LEU A 350 140.22 31.22 71.95
C LEU A 350 141.36 30.19 71.94
N ALA A 351 141.29 29.18 71.06
CA ALA A 351 142.34 28.20 70.87
C ALA A 351 143.66 28.85 70.42
N GLU A 352 143.60 29.83 69.51
CA GLU A 352 144.77 30.58 69.09
C GLU A 352 145.35 31.46 70.22
N GLN A 353 144.50 32.12 71.01
CA GLN A 353 144.93 32.85 72.21
C GLN A 353 145.62 31.96 73.26
N ILE A 354 145.10 30.76 73.50
CA ILE A 354 145.71 29.78 74.42
C ILE A 354 147.08 29.34 73.89
N ARG A 355 147.24 29.20 72.56
CA ARG A 355 148.52 28.91 71.91
C ARG A 355 149.53 30.05 72.12
N THR A 356 149.11 31.31 71.96
CA THR A 356 149.97 32.48 72.17
C THR A 356 150.37 32.66 73.64
N SER A 357 149.46 32.38 74.58
CA SER A 357 149.77 32.42 76.02
C SER A 357 150.72 31.30 76.46
N SER A 358 150.72 30.14 75.80
CA SER A 358 151.68 29.07 76.11
C SER A 358 153.11 29.41 75.68
N GLU A 359 153.30 30.18 74.60
CA GLU A 359 154.64 30.63 74.18
C GLU A 359 155.26 31.67 75.12
N THR A 360 154.43 32.51 75.77
CA THR A 360 154.91 33.58 76.65
C THR A 360 155.34 33.10 78.06
N VAL A 361 154.94 31.88 78.46
CA VAL A 361 155.25 31.33 79.79
C VAL A 361 156.62 30.63 79.85
N ASN A 362 157.33 30.44 78.72
CA ASN A 362 158.55 29.62 78.66
C ASN A 362 159.89 30.37 78.50
N GLN A 363 160.02 31.60 79.02
CA GLN A 363 161.33 32.26 79.17
C GLN A 363 161.55 32.80 80.59
N PRO A 364 162.46 32.20 81.39
CA PRO A 364 162.81 32.69 82.73
C PRO A 364 163.93 33.74 82.71
N ALA A 365 163.80 34.69 83.63
CA ALA A 365 164.72 35.79 83.91
C ALA A 365 166.08 35.35 84.48
N ARG A 366 167.16 36.05 84.10
CA ARG A 366 168.39 36.19 84.88
C ARG A 366 168.99 37.60 84.74
N ALA A 367 169.23 38.18 85.92
CA ALA A 367 170.26 39.14 86.36
C ALA A 367 170.75 40.23 85.39
#